data_AF-A0A200PXC9-F1
#
_entry.id   AF-A0A200PXC9-F1
#
_cell.length_a   1.000
_cell.length_b   1.000
_cell.length_c   1.000
_cell.angle_alpha   90.00
_cell.angle_beta   90.00
_cell.angle_gamma   90.00
#
_symmetry.space_group_name_H-M   'P 1'
#
loop_
_entity.id
_entity.type
_entity.pdbx_description
1 polymer ?
#
loop_
_entity_poly.entity_id
_entity_poly.type
_entity_poly.pdbx_seq_one_letter_code
_entity_poly.pdbx_strand_id
1 'polypeptide(L)'
;MASLLFLTIFSLILFFSLSSAIHHHHHPPKSPPKPLTDQTLSMTIDLACKATRYPETCKTTLIHSKTLPQDPKPIEIIQSSISVSTQNLKIAQSMVKTIFDSSTGNPNRSSAAKNCLEFLHNSDYRLSSTVDVLSRGKIKDSRAWMSAALLYQYDCWSALKYVNDSQLVNDTMSFMDNLIGFTSNALSMVVSYDLFGDEIAMWKPPLTERDGFWENNNSGFGGVDLGFKGGFPLDITTDVTVCKEEGVGCNYKKIQEAVDAAPNNDGVRKFVIRIKEGIYEEIVRVPLEKRNVVFLGDGIGKTVISGSLSVKQPGLSTYNTATVGVVGDGFMARDITVQNTAGGEAHQAVAFRSDSDLSIIENCEFLGNQDTLYAHSLRQFYKSCRIQGNVDFIFGNSAAIFQDSVILICSRQISPGKGENNAVTAHGRTDPAQSTGFVFQNCVINGTDEYLGWYYKKPKVHKNYLGRPWKEYSRTVFIKCYLGIILAQQGWMPWSGDFALKTLYYGEFENSGPGANVTGRVDWSNQIPVEHVMAYSVQNFIQGDEWIPVST
;
A
#
# COMPACT_ATOMS: atom_id res chain seq x y z
N MET A 1 -57.17 58.38 -35.54
CA MET A 1 -56.42 59.43 -34.83
C MET A 1 -55.02 58.87 -34.58
N ALA A 2 -53.88 59.31 -35.12
CA ALA A 2 -53.46 60.31 -36.09
C ALA A 2 -52.11 59.75 -36.66
N SER A 3 -51.94 59.58 -37.98
CA SER A 3 -51.24 60.49 -38.91
C SER A 3 -49.76 60.79 -38.56
N LEU A 4 -48.80 60.28 -39.37
CA LEU A 4 -48.03 61.00 -40.42
C LEU A 4 -46.76 61.68 -39.83
N LEU A 5 -45.64 62.00 -40.49
CA LEU A 5 -45.18 62.11 -41.89
C LEU A 5 -43.61 62.27 -41.82
N PHE A 6 -42.86 61.59 -42.72
CA PHE A 6 -41.68 62.05 -43.50
C PHE A 6 -40.41 62.66 -42.87
N LEU A 7 -39.23 62.23 -43.39
CA LEU A 7 -38.45 63.04 -44.37
C LEU A 7 -37.27 62.26 -45.02
N THR A 8 -37.23 62.37 -46.34
CA THR A 8 -36.31 61.84 -47.35
C THR A 8 -35.29 62.89 -47.79
N ILE A 9 -34.04 62.52 -48.11
CA ILE A 9 -33.09 63.25 -49.01
C ILE A 9 -32.21 62.16 -49.70
N PHE A 10 -32.43 61.76 -50.97
CA PHE A 10 -31.92 62.32 -52.26
C PHE A 10 -30.38 62.59 -52.24
N SER A 11 -29.47 62.17 -53.14
CA SER A 11 -29.49 61.53 -54.45
C SER A 11 -28.08 61.53 -55.07
N LEU A 12 -27.90 60.79 -56.19
CA LEU A 12 -26.89 60.96 -57.26
C LEU A 12 -25.43 60.56 -56.86
N ILE A 13 -24.62 59.84 -57.64
CA ILE A 13 -24.44 59.89 -59.10
C ILE A 13 -23.50 58.74 -59.58
N LEU A 14 -23.71 58.32 -60.83
CA LEU A 14 -22.80 57.73 -61.85
C LEU A 14 -22.29 56.28 -61.79
N PHE A 15 -22.74 55.59 -62.83
CA PHE A 15 -22.21 54.41 -63.49
C PHE A 15 -20.77 54.58 -63.98
N PHE A 16 -19.94 53.56 -63.74
CA PHE A 16 -18.97 53.07 -64.72
C PHE A 16 -19.09 51.55 -64.81
N SER A 17 -19.54 51.10 -65.98
CA SER A 17 -19.54 49.70 -66.39
C SER A 17 -18.14 49.30 -66.85
N LEU A 18 -17.54 48.31 -66.18
CA LEU A 18 -16.44 47.51 -66.72
C LEU A 18 -16.89 46.05 -66.72
N SER A 19 -17.12 45.52 -67.92
CA SER A 19 -17.37 44.12 -68.19
C SER A 19 -16.08 43.32 -68.02
N SER A 20 -16.09 42.31 -67.15
CA SER A 20 -15.16 41.18 -67.25
C SER A 20 -15.66 39.98 -66.43
N ALA A 21 -16.08 38.94 -67.16
CA ALA A 21 -16.13 37.52 -66.84
C ALA A 21 -16.35 37.06 -65.38
N ILE A 22 -17.49 36.40 -65.16
CA ILE A 22 -17.72 35.51 -64.02
C ILE A 22 -16.77 34.31 -64.15
N HIS A 23 -15.70 34.28 -63.36
CA HIS A 23 -15.00 33.04 -63.08
C HIS A 23 -15.75 32.32 -61.95
N HIS A 24 -16.43 31.23 -62.28
CA HIS A 24 -16.85 30.26 -61.29
C HIS A 24 -15.61 29.74 -60.56
N HIS A 25 -15.38 30.19 -59.33
CA HIS A 25 -14.49 29.49 -58.42
C HIS A 25 -15.16 28.15 -58.06
N HIS A 26 -14.73 27.08 -58.74
CA HIS A 26 -14.85 25.74 -58.20
C HIS A 26 -14.09 25.70 -56.87
N HIS A 27 -14.82 25.65 -55.75
CA HIS A 27 -14.25 25.12 -54.53
C HIS A 27 -13.85 23.66 -54.80
N PRO A 28 -12.59 23.27 -54.57
CA PRO A 28 -12.23 21.87 -54.64
C PRO A 28 -13.06 21.10 -53.59
N PRO A 29 -13.49 19.87 -53.87
CA PRO A 29 -14.19 19.07 -52.88
C PRO A 29 -13.30 18.95 -51.64
N LYS A 30 -13.88 19.20 -50.45
CA LYS A 30 -13.22 18.88 -49.19
C LYS A 30 -12.79 17.41 -49.26
N SER A 31 -11.49 17.17 -49.29
CA SER A 31 -10.94 15.83 -49.19
C SER A 31 -11.50 15.17 -47.92
N PRO A 32 -11.94 13.90 -47.98
CA PRO A 32 -12.23 13.16 -46.76
C PRO A 32 -10.98 13.14 -45.87
N PRO A 33 -11.09 13.12 -44.53
CA PRO A 33 -9.93 13.02 -43.67
C PRO A 33 -9.10 11.81 -44.09
N LYS A 34 -7.80 12.01 -44.32
CA LYS A 34 -6.86 10.92 -44.64
C LYS A 34 -6.92 9.88 -43.52
N PRO A 35 -6.83 8.57 -43.82
CA PRO A 35 -6.61 7.57 -42.79
C PRO A 35 -5.27 7.86 -42.11
N LEU A 36 -5.31 8.29 -40.85
CA LEU A 36 -4.15 8.36 -39.96
C LEU A 36 -4.01 6.97 -39.34
N THR A 37 -3.22 6.09 -39.95
CA THR A 37 -3.14 4.70 -39.50
C THR A 37 -1.69 4.24 -39.43
N ASP A 38 -1.32 3.70 -38.27
CA ASP A 38 -0.01 3.20 -37.79
C ASP A 38 0.98 4.23 -37.18
N GLN A 39 1.34 5.32 -37.88
CA GLN A 39 2.32 6.29 -37.34
C GLN A 39 1.84 7.07 -36.10
N THR A 40 0.57 7.51 -36.10
CA THR A 40 0.00 8.27 -34.98
C THR A 40 -0.12 7.42 -33.73
N LEU A 41 -0.58 6.17 -33.87
CA LEU A 41 -0.66 5.20 -32.77
C LEU A 41 0.71 4.95 -32.15
N SER A 42 1.74 4.74 -33.00
CA SER A 42 3.12 4.60 -32.54
C SER A 42 3.61 5.80 -31.73
N MET A 43 3.34 7.02 -32.19
CA MET A 43 3.72 8.24 -31.46
C MET A 43 3.01 8.38 -30.12
N THR A 44 1.71 8.07 -30.04
CA THR A 44 0.96 8.13 -28.78
C THR A 44 1.47 7.10 -27.78
N ILE A 45 1.75 5.87 -28.22
CA ILE A 45 2.36 4.82 -27.38
C ILE A 45 3.74 5.27 -26.90
N ASP A 46 4.56 5.86 -27.77
CA ASP A 46 5.88 6.36 -27.41
C ASP A 46 5.82 7.44 -26.33
N LEU A 47 4.86 8.37 -26.43
CA LEU A 47 4.63 9.39 -25.40
C LEU A 47 4.18 8.75 -24.08
N ALA A 48 3.22 7.83 -24.13
CA ALA A 48 2.73 7.12 -22.94
C ALA A 48 3.86 6.37 -22.22
N CYS A 49 4.68 5.64 -22.97
CA CYS A 49 5.73 4.80 -22.42
C CYS A 49 6.91 5.60 -21.84
N LYS A 50 7.05 6.90 -22.14
CA LYS A 50 7.99 7.77 -21.42
C LYS A 50 7.65 7.90 -19.94
N ALA A 51 6.40 7.64 -19.56
CA ALA A 51 5.96 7.62 -18.17
C ALA A 51 6.58 6.49 -17.34
N THR A 52 7.18 5.47 -17.97
CA THR A 52 7.42 4.20 -17.29
C THR A 52 8.89 3.95 -16.96
N ARG A 53 9.14 3.01 -16.03
CA ARG A 53 10.50 2.56 -15.69
C ARG A 53 11.14 1.73 -16.80
N TYR A 54 10.33 1.04 -17.60
CA TYR A 54 10.77 0.15 -18.69
C TYR A 54 10.13 0.57 -20.03
N PRO A 55 10.54 1.72 -20.61
CA PRO A 55 9.88 2.31 -21.78
C PRO A 55 9.94 1.40 -23.02
N GLU A 56 11.06 0.71 -23.26
CA GLU A 56 11.21 -0.15 -24.44
C GLU A 56 10.32 -1.39 -24.35
N THR A 57 10.26 -2.03 -23.18
CA THR A 57 9.34 -3.14 -22.92
C THR A 57 7.88 -2.69 -23.04
N CYS A 58 7.57 -1.50 -22.52
CA CYS A 58 6.25 -0.90 -22.65
C CYS A 58 5.82 -0.77 -24.13
N LYS A 59 6.65 -0.12 -24.95
CA LYS A 59 6.37 0.07 -26.40
C LYS A 59 6.18 -1.26 -27.10
N THR A 60 7.11 -2.19 -26.88
CA THR A 60 7.10 -3.52 -27.53
C THR A 60 5.81 -4.26 -27.21
N THR A 61 5.31 -4.20 -25.98
CA THR A 61 4.06 -4.88 -25.61
C THR A 61 2.81 -4.19 -26.15
N LEU A 62 2.77 -2.85 -26.16
CA LEU A 62 1.58 -2.10 -26.55
C LEU A 62 1.38 -2.00 -28.06
N ILE A 63 2.46 -1.92 -28.86
CA ILE A 63 2.37 -1.89 -30.33
C ILE A 63 1.72 -3.18 -30.87
N HIS A 64 1.94 -4.32 -30.20
CA HIS A 64 1.34 -5.60 -30.57
C HIS A 64 -0.02 -5.85 -29.90
N SER A 65 -0.56 -4.87 -29.16
CA SER A 65 -1.85 -5.02 -28.49
C SER A 65 -2.98 -5.02 -29.51
N LYS A 66 -3.76 -6.10 -29.50
CA LYS A 66 -4.96 -6.23 -30.35
C LYS A 66 -6.16 -5.47 -29.79
N THR A 67 -6.07 -4.95 -28.57
CA THR A 67 -7.19 -4.29 -27.87
C THR A 67 -7.14 -2.77 -27.94
N LEU A 68 -6.06 -2.18 -28.46
CA LEU A 68 -5.95 -0.73 -28.61
C LEU A 68 -6.63 -0.24 -29.90
N PRO A 69 -7.48 0.79 -29.83
CA PRO A 69 -8.00 1.46 -31.02
C PRO A 69 -6.90 2.28 -31.73
N GLN A 70 -7.16 2.73 -32.96
CA GLN A 70 -6.20 3.50 -33.77
C GLN A 70 -5.83 4.87 -33.17
N ASP A 71 -6.75 5.48 -32.41
CA ASP A 71 -6.55 6.76 -31.71
C ASP A 71 -6.94 6.59 -30.23
N PRO A 72 -6.09 5.92 -29.42
CA PRO A 72 -6.43 5.55 -28.07
C PRO A 72 -6.33 6.72 -27.12
N LYS A 73 -7.32 6.86 -26.25
CA LYS A 73 -7.25 7.75 -25.09
C LYS A 73 -6.22 7.22 -24.10
N PRO A 74 -5.61 8.09 -23.27
CA PRO A 74 -4.60 7.65 -22.30
C PRO A 74 -5.09 6.57 -21.33
N ILE A 75 -6.36 6.63 -20.91
CA ILE A 75 -6.98 5.58 -20.09
C ILE A 75 -7.05 4.22 -20.80
N GLU A 76 -7.28 4.18 -22.11
CA GLU A 76 -7.31 2.95 -22.92
C GLU A 76 -5.90 2.36 -23.05
N ILE A 77 -4.87 3.21 -23.12
CA ILE A 77 -3.46 2.78 -23.08
C ILE A 77 -3.12 2.13 -21.74
N ILE A 78 -3.54 2.75 -20.64
CA ILE A 78 -3.36 2.19 -19.29
C ILE A 78 -4.08 0.85 -19.17
N GLN A 79 -5.36 0.78 -19.58
CA GLN A 79 -6.14 -0.46 -19.54
C GLN A 79 -5.49 -1.57 -20.38
N SER A 80 -4.94 -1.24 -21.56
CA SER A 80 -4.18 -2.20 -22.36
C SER A 80 -2.89 -2.65 -21.67
N SER A 81 -2.19 -1.76 -20.97
CA SER A 81 -0.99 -2.11 -20.21
C SER A 81 -1.33 -3.04 -19.04
N ILE A 82 -2.43 -2.77 -18.32
CA ILE A 82 -2.97 -3.66 -17.29
C ILE A 82 -3.34 -5.02 -17.90
N SER A 83 -3.98 -5.05 -19.06
CA SER A 83 -4.34 -6.31 -19.74
C SER A 83 -3.11 -7.17 -20.08
N VAL A 84 -2.00 -6.57 -20.51
CA VAL A 84 -0.73 -7.30 -20.74
C VAL A 84 -0.26 -7.97 -19.45
N SER A 85 -0.32 -7.25 -18.34
CA SER A 85 0.01 -7.79 -17.02
C SER A 85 -0.93 -8.93 -16.62
N THR A 86 -2.25 -8.76 -16.77
CA THR A 86 -3.24 -9.78 -16.40
C THR A 86 -3.05 -11.07 -17.20
N GLN A 87 -2.79 -10.97 -18.51
CA GLN A 87 -2.56 -12.15 -19.36
C GLN A 87 -1.30 -12.92 -18.96
N ASN A 88 -0.19 -12.21 -18.70
CA ASN A 88 1.05 -12.85 -18.26
C ASN A 88 0.91 -13.43 -16.85
N LEU A 89 0.12 -12.81 -15.97
CA LEU A 89 -0.16 -13.35 -14.64
C LEU A 89 -0.82 -14.74 -14.70
N LYS A 90 -1.74 -14.99 -15.65
CA LYS A 90 -2.35 -16.31 -15.83
C LYS A 90 -1.34 -17.39 -16.24
N ILE A 91 -0.33 -17.00 -17.04
CA ILE A 91 0.78 -17.89 -17.40
C ILE A 91 1.63 -18.18 -16.16
N ALA A 92 1.98 -17.15 -15.37
CA ALA A 92 2.72 -17.31 -14.12
C ALA A 92 2.00 -18.26 -13.14
N GLN A 93 0.68 -18.09 -12.95
CA GLN A 93 -0.13 -19.00 -12.13
C GLN A 93 0.00 -20.46 -12.59
N SER A 94 0.00 -20.70 -13.89
CA SER A 94 0.15 -22.06 -14.46
C SER A 94 1.56 -22.63 -14.22
N MET A 95 2.60 -21.82 -14.40
CA MET A 95 3.99 -22.22 -14.13
C MET A 95 4.19 -22.58 -12.65
N VAL A 96 3.69 -21.74 -11.74
CA VAL A 96 3.77 -21.96 -10.29
C VAL A 96 2.95 -23.18 -9.89
N LYS A 97 1.79 -23.41 -10.52
CA LYS A 97 1.01 -24.62 -10.30
C LYS A 97 1.81 -25.88 -10.66
N THR A 98 2.58 -25.85 -11.74
CA THR A 98 3.49 -26.96 -12.10
C THR A 98 4.61 -27.14 -11.07
N ILE A 99 5.17 -26.05 -10.51
CA ILE A 99 6.10 -26.14 -9.38
C ILE A 99 5.43 -26.81 -8.19
N PHE A 100 4.23 -26.37 -7.81
CA PHE A 100 3.49 -26.94 -6.68
C PHE A 100 3.24 -28.43 -6.86
N ASP A 101 2.73 -28.86 -8.02
CA ASP A 101 2.39 -30.26 -8.29
C ASP A 101 3.64 -31.16 -8.32
N SER A 102 4.79 -30.61 -8.75
CA SER A 102 6.09 -31.30 -8.75
C SER A 102 6.84 -31.23 -7.41
N SER A 103 6.28 -30.58 -6.38
CA SER A 103 6.93 -30.39 -5.07
C SER A 103 6.69 -31.53 -4.08
N THR A 104 6.14 -32.66 -4.49
CA THR A 104 5.84 -33.80 -3.61
C THR A 104 7.09 -34.21 -2.81
N GLY A 105 7.00 -34.17 -1.47
CA GLY A 105 8.11 -34.50 -0.58
C GLY A 105 9.05 -33.33 -0.22
N ASN A 106 8.86 -32.14 -0.78
CA ASN A 106 9.61 -30.93 -0.42
C ASN A 106 8.67 -29.89 0.24
N PRO A 107 8.55 -29.87 1.58
CA PRO A 107 7.59 -29.00 2.28
C PRO A 107 7.89 -27.51 2.07
N ASN A 108 9.16 -27.12 1.91
CA ASN A 108 9.53 -25.74 1.66
C ASN A 108 9.08 -25.28 0.26
N ARG A 109 9.31 -26.11 -0.77
CA ARG A 109 8.88 -25.80 -2.14
C ARG A 109 7.35 -25.80 -2.27
N SER A 110 6.67 -26.78 -1.65
CA SER A 110 5.20 -26.81 -1.60
C SER A 110 4.62 -25.55 -0.95
N SER A 111 5.21 -25.12 0.17
CA SER A 111 4.72 -23.94 0.90
C SER A 111 5.02 -22.64 0.15
N ALA A 112 6.22 -22.51 -0.44
CA ALA A 112 6.58 -21.36 -1.27
C ALA A 112 5.66 -21.25 -2.50
N ALA A 113 5.40 -22.35 -3.20
CA ALA A 113 4.51 -22.37 -4.36
C ALA A 113 3.05 -22.09 -3.97
N LYS A 114 2.57 -22.63 -2.84
CA LYS A 114 1.23 -22.33 -2.30
C LYS A 114 1.07 -20.84 -1.98
N ASN A 115 2.03 -20.24 -1.28
CA ASN A 115 2.01 -18.81 -0.98
C ASN A 115 2.06 -17.98 -2.27
N CYS A 116 2.92 -18.33 -3.23
CA CYS A 116 2.95 -17.65 -4.52
C CYS A 116 1.60 -17.72 -5.25
N LEU A 117 0.91 -18.87 -5.27
CA LEU A 117 -0.41 -18.98 -5.88
C LEU A 117 -1.44 -18.07 -5.19
N GLU A 118 -1.41 -17.97 -3.87
CA GLU A 118 -2.24 -17.03 -3.10
C GLU A 118 -1.94 -15.57 -3.47
N PHE A 119 -0.65 -15.20 -3.54
CA PHE A 119 -0.25 -13.86 -3.96
C PHE A 119 -0.71 -13.53 -5.38
N LEU A 120 -0.50 -14.44 -6.34
CA LEU A 120 -0.94 -14.23 -7.72
C LEU A 120 -2.46 -14.16 -7.83
N HIS A 121 -3.20 -14.90 -7.02
CA HIS A 121 -4.66 -14.75 -6.94
C HIS A 121 -5.06 -13.36 -6.44
N ASN A 122 -4.44 -12.87 -5.36
CA ASN A 122 -4.69 -11.53 -4.84
C ASN A 122 -4.28 -10.44 -5.85
N SER A 123 -3.16 -10.62 -6.55
CA SER A 123 -2.75 -9.71 -7.63
C SER A 123 -3.78 -9.67 -8.76
N ASP A 124 -4.30 -10.82 -9.19
CA ASP A 124 -5.31 -10.90 -10.25
C ASP A 124 -6.60 -10.16 -9.88
N TYR A 125 -7.04 -10.33 -8.63
CA TYR A 125 -8.16 -9.58 -8.07
C TYR A 125 -7.90 -8.07 -8.15
N ARG A 126 -6.74 -7.59 -7.67
CA ARG A 126 -6.40 -6.16 -7.66
C ARG A 126 -6.24 -5.56 -9.07
N LEU A 127 -5.65 -6.29 -10.01
CA LEU A 127 -5.57 -5.85 -11.41
C LEU A 127 -6.98 -5.71 -12.01
N SER A 128 -7.85 -6.68 -11.77
CA SER A 128 -9.23 -6.66 -12.27
C SER A 128 -10.05 -5.52 -11.67
N SER A 129 -9.96 -5.33 -10.35
CA SER A 129 -10.62 -4.22 -9.64
C SER A 129 -10.12 -2.85 -10.12
N THR A 130 -8.83 -2.73 -10.42
CA THR A 130 -8.23 -1.48 -10.92
C THR A 130 -8.90 -1.04 -12.22
N VAL A 131 -9.10 -1.96 -13.18
CA VAL A 131 -9.73 -1.62 -14.47
C VAL A 131 -11.13 -1.04 -14.28
N ASP A 132 -11.92 -1.62 -13.37
CA ASP A 132 -13.27 -1.13 -13.07
C ASP A 132 -13.25 0.27 -12.47
N VAL A 133 -12.46 0.52 -11.42
CA VAL A 133 -12.46 1.83 -10.74
C VAL A 133 -11.76 2.93 -11.54
N LEU A 134 -10.77 2.58 -12.35
CA LEU A 134 -10.11 3.51 -13.27
C LEU A 134 -11.13 4.11 -14.25
N SER A 135 -12.03 3.28 -14.78
CA SER A 135 -13.11 3.73 -15.68
C SER A 135 -14.13 4.67 -15.02
N ARG A 136 -14.20 4.66 -13.69
CA ARG A 136 -15.08 5.51 -12.86
C ARG A 136 -14.38 6.75 -12.32
N GLY A 137 -13.12 7.00 -12.72
CA GLY A 137 -12.33 8.15 -12.26
C GLY A 137 -11.79 8.04 -10.84
N LYS A 138 -11.80 6.84 -10.23
CA LYS A 138 -11.28 6.60 -8.87
C LYS A 138 -9.77 6.30 -8.91
N ILE A 139 -8.99 7.28 -9.33
CA ILE A 139 -7.56 7.12 -9.67
C ILE A 139 -6.71 6.76 -8.45
N LYS A 140 -6.99 7.32 -7.26
CA LYS A 140 -6.25 6.97 -6.03
C LYS A 140 -6.46 5.51 -5.62
N ASP A 141 -7.67 4.96 -5.80
CA ASP A 141 -7.93 3.53 -5.61
C ASP A 141 -7.15 2.69 -6.62
N SER A 142 -7.13 3.10 -7.90
CA SER A 142 -6.31 2.45 -8.93
C SER A 142 -4.83 2.42 -8.55
N ARG A 143 -4.26 3.52 -8.03
CA ARG A 143 -2.87 3.58 -7.57
C ARG A 143 -2.61 2.63 -6.40
N ALA A 144 -3.49 2.62 -5.39
CA ALA A 144 -3.36 1.75 -4.22
C ALA A 144 -3.42 0.26 -4.61
N TRP A 145 -4.38 -0.12 -5.45
CA TRP A 145 -4.58 -1.51 -5.85
C TRP A 145 -3.52 -2.01 -6.84
N MET A 146 -3.07 -1.18 -7.77
CA MET A 146 -1.92 -1.51 -8.63
C MET A 146 -0.62 -1.63 -7.83
N SER A 147 -0.43 -0.79 -6.80
CA SER A 147 0.72 -0.91 -5.88
C SER A 147 0.73 -2.26 -5.17
N ALA A 148 -0.44 -2.73 -4.72
CA ALA A 148 -0.59 -4.04 -4.10
C ALA A 148 -0.44 -5.19 -5.10
N ALA A 149 -1.00 -5.09 -6.31
CA ALA A 149 -0.82 -6.08 -7.36
C ALA A 149 0.66 -6.33 -7.68
N LEU A 150 1.43 -5.24 -7.85
CA LEU A 150 2.87 -5.30 -8.07
C LEU A 150 3.60 -5.97 -6.90
N LEU A 151 3.24 -5.61 -5.67
CA LEU A 151 3.80 -6.21 -4.46
C LEU A 151 3.55 -7.72 -4.42
N TYR A 152 2.31 -8.18 -4.66
CA TYR A 152 1.99 -9.60 -4.63
C TYR A 152 2.77 -10.42 -5.67
N GLN A 153 2.99 -9.87 -6.87
CA GLN A 153 3.85 -10.52 -7.85
C GLN A 153 5.30 -10.60 -7.36
N TYR A 154 5.82 -9.53 -6.75
CA TYR A 154 7.13 -9.54 -6.11
C TYR A 154 7.20 -10.56 -4.97
N ASP A 155 6.16 -10.71 -4.16
CA ASP A 155 6.13 -11.66 -3.04
C ASP A 155 6.13 -13.11 -3.53
N CYS A 156 5.43 -13.40 -4.63
CA CYS A 156 5.56 -14.69 -5.30
C CYS A 156 7.01 -14.96 -5.74
N TRP A 157 7.63 -14.02 -6.47
CA TRP A 157 9.02 -14.15 -6.91
C TRP A 157 9.97 -14.34 -5.71
N SER A 158 9.76 -13.58 -4.63
CA SER A 158 10.54 -13.63 -3.40
C SER A 158 10.36 -14.97 -2.67
N ALA A 159 9.15 -15.54 -2.65
CA ALA A 159 8.91 -16.85 -2.07
C ALA A 159 9.66 -17.96 -2.83
N LEU A 160 9.64 -17.91 -4.17
CA LEU A 160 10.35 -18.87 -5.03
C LEU A 160 11.88 -18.77 -4.91
N LYS A 161 12.40 -17.56 -4.67
CA LYS A 161 13.85 -17.32 -4.51
C LYS A 161 14.50 -18.21 -3.45
N TYR A 162 13.81 -18.47 -2.34
CA TYR A 162 14.36 -19.29 -1.24
C TYR A 162 14.31 -20.79 -1.51
N VAL A 163 13.68 -21.21 -2.62
CA VAL A 163 13.58 -22.60 -3.07
C VAL A 163 14.05 -22.75 -4.52
N ASN A 164 14.96 -21.87 -4.98
CA ASN A 164 15.50 -21.90 -6.32
C ASN A 164 16.54 -23.03 -6.49
N ASP A 165 16.03 -24.26 -6.53
CA ASP A 165 16.80 -25.50 -6.56
C ASP A 165 16.55 -26.32 -7.86
N SER A 166 15.82 -25.76 -8.82
CA SER A 166 15.50 -26.42 -10.09
C SER A 166 15.35 -25.42 -11.23
N GLN A 167 15.59 -25.89 -12.47
CA GLN A 167 15.44 -25.05 -13.67
C GLN A 167 14.01 -24.49 -13.81
N LEU A 168 13.00 -25.29 -13.47
CA LEU A 168 11.59 -24.84 -13.52
C LEU A 168 11.35 -23.63 -12.60
N VAL A 169 11.91 -23.64 -11.38
CA VAL A 169 11.78 -22.51 -10.46
C VAL A 169 12.53 -21.29 -11.02
N ASN A 170 13.73 -21.48 -11.53
CA ASN A 170 14.54 -20.41 -12.12
C ASN A 170 13.87 -19.75 -13.34
N ASP A 171 13.31 -20.56 -14.25
CA ASP A 171 12.58 -20.09 -15.43
C ASP A 171 11.30 -19.33 -15.03
N THR A 172 10.60 -19.83 -14.00
CA THR A 172 9.41 -19.17 -13.46
C THR A 172 9.76 -17.83 -12.81
N MET A 173 10.86 -17.75 -12.05
CA MET A 173 11.34 -16.49 -11.49
C MET A 173 11.70 -15.49 -12.59
N SER A 174 12.39 -15.93 -13.65
CA SER A 174 12.74 -15.08 -14.78
C SER A 174 11.50 -14.56 -15.53
N PHE A 175 10.47 -15.40 -15.66
CA PHE A 175 9.18 -14.97 -16.20
C PHE A 175 8.50 -13.94 -15.29
N MET A 176 8.53 -14.16 -13.98
CA MET A 176 7.98 -13.24 -12.97
C MET A 176 8.67 -11.87 -13.00
N ASP A 177 9.97 -11.80 -13.25
CA ASP A 177 10.69 -10.52 -13.39
C ASP A 177 10.11 -9.66 -14.53
N ASN A 178 9.77 -10.27 -15.67
CA ASN A 178 9.09 -9.58 -16.77
C ASN A 178 7.67 -9.15 -16.39
N LEU A 179 6.91 -10.02 -15.72
CA LEU A 179 5.55 -9.71 -15.24
C LEU A 179 5.55 -8.49 -14.30
N ILE A 180 6.45 -8.46 -13.32
CA ILE A 180 6.67 -7.34 -12.40
C ILE A 180 6.97 -6.06 -13.20
N GLY A 181 7.81 -6.15 -14.24
CA GLY A 181 8.09 -5.04 -15.15
C GLY A 181 6.85 -4.53 -15.90
N PHE A 182 5.98 -5.41 -16.38
CA PHE A 182 4.73 -5.04 -17.04
C PHE A 182 3.78 -4.31 -16.07
N THR A 183 3.60 -4.83 -14.85
CA THR A 183 2.76 -4.18 -13.84
C THR A 183 3.35 -2.85 -13.37
N SER A 184 4.67 -2.74 -13.23
CA SER A 184 5.37 -1.49 -12.91
C SER A 184 5.14 -0.42 -13.97
N ASN A 185 5.19 -0.79 -15.26
CA ASN A 185 4.87 0.11 -16.36
C ASN A 185 3.42 0.64 -16.28
N ALA A 186 2.46 -0.26 -16.10
CA ALA A 186 1.05 0.11 -15.96
C ALA A 186 0.82 1.03 -14.75
N LEU A 187 1.40 0.71 -13.59
CA LEU A 187 1.32 1.55 -12.39
C LEU A 187 1.94 2.94 -12.62
N SER A 188 3.09 3.02 -13.32
CA SER A 188 3.73 4.29 -13.64
C SER A 188 2.85 5.19 -14.52
N MET A 189 2.13 4.60 -15.49
CA MET A 189 1.16 5.33 -16.30
C MET A 189 -0.04 5.81 -15.49
N VAL A 190 -0.56 5.00 -14.56
CA VAL A 190 -1.63 5.42 -13.64
C VAL A 190 -1.17 6.63 -12.80
N VAL A 191 0.08 6.63 -12.31
CA VAL A 191 0.66 7.78 -11.59
C VAL A 191 0.73 9.02 -12.47
N SER A 192 1.24 8.89 -13.71
CA SER A 192 1.28 10.03 -14.64
C SER A 192 -0.11 10.55 -14.99
N TYR A 193 -1.10 9.67 -15.15
CA TYR A 193 -2.48 10.06 -15.42
C TYR A 193 -3.11 10.81 -14.23
N ASP A 194 -2.83 10.38 -13.00
CA ASP A 194 -3.27 11.09 -11.79
C ASP A 194 -2.71 12.52 -11.73
N LEU A 195 -1.49 12.73 -12.23
CA LEU A 195 -0.80 14.03 -12.17
C LEU A 195 -1.10 14.96 -13.35
N PHE A 196 -1.28 14.39 -14.55
CA PHE A 196 -1.33 15.16 -15.80
C PHE A 196 -2.61 14.92 -16.63
N GLY A 197 -3.49 14.03 -16.17
CA GLY A 197 -4.70 13.67 -16.90
C GLY A 197 -4.39 13.24 -18.34
N ASP A 198 -5.21 13.74 -19.27
CA ASP A 198 -5.11 13.39 -20.69
C ASP A 198 -3.90 14.03 -21.42
N GLU A 199 -3.12 14.89 -20.75
CA GLU A 199 -1.94 15.56 -21.33
C GLU A 199 -0.72 14.61 -21.40
N ILE A 200 -0.82 13.58 -22.25
CA ILE A 200 0.17 12.49 -22.36
C ILE A 200 1.60 12.97 -22.68
N ALA A 201 1.74 14.14 -23.29
CA ALA A 201 3.04 14.75 -23.56
C ALA A 201 3.78 15.20 -22.29
N MET A 202 3.05 15.42 -21.18
CA MET A 202 3.61 15.76 -19.86
C MET A 202 3.93 14.54 -19.00
N TRP A 203 3.47 13.35 -19.40
CA TRP A 203 3.71 12.13 -18.65
C TRP A 203 5.21 11.84 -18.54
N LYS A 204 5.64 11.42 -17.34
CA LYS A 204 7.05 11.23 -17.00
C LYS A 204 7.21 10.12 -15.96
N PRO A 205 8.43 9.57 -15.79
CA PRO A 205 8.68 8.54 -14.80
C PRO A 205 8.24 8.97 -13.39
N PRO A 206 7.78 8.03 -12.55
CA PRO A 206 7.41 8.30 -11.17
C PRO A 206 8.55 8.97 -10.41
N LEU A 207 8.20 10.02 -9.68
CA LEU A 207 9.13 10.78 -8.85
C LEU A 207 8.87 10.47 -7.37
N THR A 208 9.92 10.58 -6.57
CA THR A 208 9.88 10.40 -5.12
C THR A 208 10.22 11.70 -4.41
N GLU A 209 10.17 11.69 -3.09
CA GLU A 209 10.59 12.81 -2.26
C GLU A 209 12.07 13.18 -2.48
N ARG A 210 12.92 12.22 -2.88
CA ARG A 210 14.32 12.48 -3.27
C ARG A 210 14.45 13.32 -4.53
N ASP A 211 13.43 13.27 -5.38
CA ASP A 211 13.35 14.03 -6.62
C ASP A 211 12.61 15.37 -6.43
N GLY A 212 12.26 15.71 -5.18
CA GLY A 212 11.47 16.90 -4.84
C GLY A 212 9.98 16.76 -5.11
N PHE A 213 9.47 15.54 -5.32
CA PHE A 213 8.05 15.28 -5.51
C PHE A 213 7.34 15.01 -4.18
N TRP A 214 6.20 15.66 -4.01
CA TRP A 214 5.30 15.52 -2.87
C TRP A 214 3.87 15.43 -3.40
N GLU A 215 3.05 14.54 -2.84
CA GLU A 215 1.63 14.45 -3.21
C GLU A 215 0.93 15.79 -2.95
N ASN A 216 0.12 16.23 -3.91
CA ASN A 216 -0.38 17.60 -3.99
C ASN A 216 -1.32 17.96 -2.82
N ASN A 217 -1.07 19.11 -2.18
CA ASN A 217 -1.87 19.63 -1.07
C ASN A 217 -3.09 20.39 -1.61
N ASN A 218 -4.15 19.70 -2.04
CA ASN A 218 -5.40 20.36 -2.44
C ASN A 218 -6.26 20.88 -1.27
N SER A 219 -5.80 20.77 -0.02
CA SER A 219 -6.48 21.35 1.15
C SER A 219 -5.92 22.72 1.51
N GLY A 220 -6.58 23.76 0.99
CA GLY A 220 -6.36 25.16 1.37
C GLY A 220 -6.80 25.47 2.80
N PHE A 221 -6.10 24.94 3.81
CA PHE A 221 -6.26 25.33 5.20
C PHE A 221 -4.89 25.74 5.79
N GLY A 222 -4.80 27.00 6.18
CA GLY A 222 -3.61 27.64 6.76
C GLY A 222 -3.27 27.21 8.19
N GLY A 223 -3.27 25.89 8.45
CA GLY A 223 -2.86 25.31 9.73
C GLY A 223 -2.30 23.90 9.54
N VAL A 224 -1.16 23.60 10.18
CA VAL A 224 -0.52 22.28 10.20
C VAL A 224 -1.17 21.39 11.27
N ASP A 225 -2.48 21.16 11.15
CA ASP A 225 -3.19 20.20 11.98
C ASP A 225 -3.26 18.85 11.25
N LEU A 226 -2.38 17.94 11.65
CA LEU A 226 -2.38 16.54 11.19
C LEU A 226 -3.40 15.68 11.97
N GLY A 227 -4.02 16.23 13.01
CA GLY A 227 -4.98 15.54 13.85
C GLY A 227 -6.20 15.11 13.03
N PHE A 228 -6.37 13.80 12.87
CA PHE A 228 -7.54 13.23 12.21
C PHE A 228 -8.49 12.67 13.26
N LYS A 229 -9.72 13.19 13.28
CA LYS A 229 -10.69 12.84 14.34
C LYS A 229 -11.47 11.57 14.05
N GLY A 230 -11.43 11.04 12.82
CA GLY A 230 -12.12 9.80 12.48
C GLY A 230 -11.51 8.56 13.14
N GLY A 231 -12.23 7.46 13.10
CA GLY A 231 -11.80 6.18 13.66
C GLY A 231 -12.86 5.09 13.54
N PHE A 232 -12.79 4.12 14.44
CA PHE A 232 -13.72 3.03 14.57
C PHE A 232 -15.11 3.56 15.00
N PRO A 233 -16.21 3.14 14.36
CA PRO A 233 -17.55 3.61 14.68
C PRO A 233 -17.99 3.15 16.08
N LEU A 234 -18.50 4.09 16.90
CA LEU A 234 -18.92 3.80 18.28
C LEU A 234 -20.24 3.01 18.34
N ASP A 235 -21.19 3.32 17.46
CA ASP A 235 -22.50 2.68 17.41
C ASP A 235 -22.51 1.53 16.40
N ILE A 236 -21.99 0.35 16.81
CA ILE A 236 -21.97 -0.84 15.97
C ILE A 236 -22.77 -1.99 16.60
N THR A 237 -23.73 -2.54 15.85
CA THR A 237 -24.56 -3.66 16.28
C THR A 237 -23.82 -4.99 16.08
N THR A 238 -23.81 -5.85 17.10
CA THR A 238 -23.21 -7.19 17.02
C THR A 238 -24.08 -8.14 16.20
N ASP A 239 -23.50 -8.87 15.23
CA ASP A 239 -24.18 -9.94 14.50
C ASP A 239 -24.03 -11.28 15.23
N VAL A 240 -22.80 -11.61 15.68
CA VAL A 240 -22.49 -12.87 16.37
C VAL A 240 -21.52 -12.66 17.52
N THR A 241 -21.59 -13.53 18.53
CA THR A 241 -20.72 -13.50 19.71
C THR A 241 -19.87 -14.77 19.82
N VAL A 242 -18.59 -14.60 20.15
CA VAL A 242 -17.63 -15.67 20.47
C VAL A 242 -17.34 -15.67 21.96
N CYS A 243 -17.44 -16.82 22.61
CA CYS A 243 -17.20 -16.99 24.05
C CYS A 243 -16.39 -18.25 24.34
N LYS A 244 -15.56 -18.21 25.39
CA LYS A 244 -14.80 -19.41 25.80
C LYS A 244 -15.67 -20.45 26.49
N GLU A 245 -16.63 -20.00 27.30
CA GLU A 245 -17.54 -20.86 28.05
C GLU A 245 -18.94 -20.87 27.41
N GLU A 246 -19.66 -21.98 27.59
CA GLU A 246 -21.05 -22.09 27.15
C GLU A 246 -21.95 -21.25 28.04
N GLY A 247 -22.75 -20.39 27.43
CA GLY A 247 -23.70 -19.52 28.13
C GLY A 247 -24.77 -19.00 27.17
N VAL A 248 -25.89 -18.54 27.72
CA VAL A 248 -26.97 -17.94 26.93
C VAL A 248 -26.42 -16.71 26.20
N GLY A 249 -26.54 -16.70 24.87
CA GLY A 249 -26.09 -15.58 24.02
C GLY A 249 -24.71 -15.76 23.36
N CYS A 250 -24.05 -16.91 23.52
CA CYS A 250 -22.81 -17.23 22.80
C CYS A 250 -23.10 -18.05 21.54
N ASN A 251 -22.69 -17.54 20.37
CA ASN A 251 -22.93 -18.22 19.08
C ASN A 251 -21.83 -19.22 18.74
N TYR A 252 -20.57 -18.89 19.03
CA TYR A 252 -19.39 -19.69 18.67
C TYR A 252 -18.40 -19.82 19.84
N LYS A 253 -17.58 -20.87 19.82
CA LYS A 253 -16.47 -21.05 20.77
C LYS A 253 -15.13 -20.58 20.22
N LYS A 254 -14.98 -20.64 18.89
CA LYS A 254 -13.76 -20.26 18.18
C LYS A 254 -14.01 -19.02 17.34
N ILE A 255 -13.00 -18.16 17.25
CA ILE A 255 -13.05 -16.96 16.42
C ILE A 255 -13.11 -17.35 14.95
N GLN A 256 -12.37 -18.38 14.53
CA GLN A 256 -12.38 -18.82 13.13
C GLN A 256 -13.78 -19.28 12.68
N GLU A 257 -14.55 -19.96 13.54
CA GLU A 257 -15.91 -20.40 13.22
C GLU A 257 -16.84 -19.20 12.94
N ALA A 258 -16.70 -18.12 13.71
CA ALA A 258 -17.45 -16.89 13.48
C ALA A 258 -17.04 -16.18 12.18
N VAL A 259 -15.75 -16.19 11.84
CA VAL A 259 -15.25 -15.66 10.55
C VAL A 259 -15.81 -16.49 9.38
N ASP A 260 -15.81 -17.81 9.50
CA ASP A 260 -16.28 -18.72 8.46
C ASP A 260 -17.79 -18.53 8.20
N ALA A 261 -18.55 -18.16 9.23
CA ALA A 261 -19.98 -17.86 9.17
C ALA A 261 -20.33 -16.50 8.55
N ALA A 262 -19.39 -15.55 8.48
CA ALA A 262 -19.63 -14.26 7.83
C ALA A 262 -19.97 -14.45 6.34
N PRO A 263 -20.89 -13.68 5.74
CA PRO A 263 -21.22 -13.84 4.33
C PRO A 263 -20.05 -13.44 3.43
N ASN A 264 -19.89 -14.12 2.28
CA ASN A 264 -18.88 -13.79 1.29
C ASN A 264 -19.35 -12.59 0.44
N ASN A 265 -18.52 -11.56 0.29
CA ASN A 265 -18.74 -10.42 -0.61
C ASN A 265 -20.08 -9.69 -0.45
N ASP A 266 -20.57 -9.50 0.79
CA ASP A 266 -21.89 -8.89 1.09
C ASP A 266 -21.91 -7.35 0.96
N GLY A 267 -21.30 -6.82 -0.10
CA GLY A 267 -21.28 -5.41 -0.43
C GLY A 267 -20.59 -4.54 0.63
N VAL A 268 -21.34 -3.61 1.22
CA VAL A 268 -20.85 -2.63 2.22
C VAL A 268 -21.29 -2.97 3.65
N ARG A 269 -22.06 -4.04 3.86
CA ARG A 269 -22.53 -4.44 5.19
C ARG A 269 -21.35 -4.93 6.01
N LYS A 270 -21.24 -4.44 7.25
CA LYS A 270 -20.29 -4.94 8.25
C LYS A 270 -20.84 -6.21 8.88
N PHE A 271 -19.97 -7.19 9.10
CA PHE A 271 -20.29 -8.39 9.88
C PHE A 271 -19.51 -8.36 11.19
N VAL A 272 -20.22 -8.13 12.29
CA VAL A 272 -19.63 -7.78 13.58
C VAL A 272 -19.56 -8.99 14.48
N ILE A 273 -18.33 -9.41 14.74
CA ILE A 273 -17.99 -10.51 15.63
C ILE A 273 -17.55 -9.90 16.97
N ARG A 274 -18.43 -9.98 17.97
CA ARG A 274 -18.08 -9.63 19.35
C ARG A 274 -17.32 -10.78 19.99
N ILE A 275 -16.09 -10.55 20.42
CA ILE A 275 -15.23 -11.56 21.02
C ILE A 275 -15.13 -11.24 22.51
N LYS A 276 -15.73 -12.09 23.35
CA LYS A 276 -15.76 -11.87 24.79
C LYS A 276 -14.37 -11.94 25.43
N GLU A 277 -14.25 -11.49 26.66
CA GLU A 277 -13.02 -11.66 27.42
C GLU A 277 -12.57 -13.13 27.47
N GLY A 278 -11.25 -13.35 27.36
CA GLY A 278 -10.66 -14.67 27.29
C GLY A 278 -9.38 -14.70 26.45
N ILE A 279 -8.59 -15.74 26.68
CA ILE A 279 -7.43 -16.07 25.85
C ILE A 279 -7.84 -17.16 24.85
N TYR A 280 -7.77 -16.82 23.56
CA TYR A 280 -8.13 -17.64 22.41
C TYR A 280 -6.86 -18.11 21.72
N GLU A 281 -6.46 -19.37 21.97
CA GLU A 281 -5.29 -19.98 21.35
C GLU A 281 -5.64 -20.51 19.96
N GLU A 282 -5.64 -19.59 18.99
CA GLU A 282 -6.15 -19.83 17.64
C GLU A 282 -5.28 -19.14 16.58
N ILE A 283 -5.16 -19.78 15.42
CA ILE A 283 -4.64 -19.14 14.21
C ILE A 283 -5.85 -18.74 13.37
N VAL A 284 -6.07 -17.44 13.20
CA VAL A 284 -7.26 -16.88 12.55
C VAL A 284 -6.90 -16.35 11.17
N ARG A 285 -7.72 -16.66 10.17
CA ARG A 285 -7.59 -16.20 8.79
C ARG A 285 -8.89 -15.58 8.32
N VAL A 286 -8.84 -14.33 7.88
CA VAL A 286 -9.94 -13.62 7.22
C VAL A 286 -9.62 -13.56 5.73
N PRO A 287 -10.13 -14.51 4.92
CA PRO A 287 -9.76 -14.61 3.50
C PRO A 287 -10.36 -13.47 2.67
N LEU A 288 -9.92 -13.34 1.42
CA LEU A 288 -10.21 -12.21 0.52
C LEU A 288 -11.73 -11.95 0.36
N GLU A 289 -12.53 -13.01 0.37
CA GLU A 289 -13.97 -12.98 0.15
C GLU A 289 -14.75 -12.49 1.38
N LYS A 290 -14.13 -12.52 2.58
CA LYS A 290 -14.74 -12.09 3.85
C LYS A 290 -14.51 -10.60 4.08
N ARG A 291 -15.20 -9.78 3.29
CA ARG A 291 -15.12 -8.31 3.35
C ARG A 291 -15.91 -7.73 4.53
N ASN A 292 -15.47 -6.58 5.03
CA ASN A 292 -16.08 -5.81 6.12
C ASN A 292 -16.31 -6.60 7.43
N VAL A 293 -15.45 -7.59 7.71
CA VAL A 293 -15.45 -8.29 8.99
C VAL A 293 -14.95 -7.34 10.08
N VAL A 294 -15.65 -7.30 11.20
CA VAL A 294 -15.31 -6.45 12.35
C VAL A 294 -15.07 -7.32 13.58
N PHE A 295 -13.89 -7.19 14.19
CA PHE A 295 -13.59 -7.77 15.50
C PHE A 295 -13.78 -6.72 16.59
N LEU A 296 -14.65 -7.01 17.55
CA LEU A 296 -14.91 -6.15 18.69
C LEU A 296 -14.66 -6.93 19.98
N GLY A 297 -13.55 -6.66 20.66
CA GLY A 297 -13.22 -7.27 21.94
C GLY A 297 -13.86 -6.57 23.15
N ASP A 298 -13.68 -7.14 24.34
CA ASP A 298 -14.11 -6.54 25.61
C ASP A 298 -13.00 -5.67 26.26
N GLY A 299 -11.84 -5.51 25.60
CA GLY A 299 -10.73 -4.65 26.04
C GLY A 299 -9.34 -5.23 25.73
N ILE A 300 -8.37 -4.35 25.49
CA ILE A 300 -6.94 -4.70 25.45
C ILE A 300 -6.57 -5.47 26.74
N GLY A 301 -5.87 -6.58 26.59
CA GLY A 301 -5.45 -7.46 27.69
C GLY A 301 -6.56 -8.35 28.27
N LYS A 302 -7.83 -8.11 27.90
CA LYS A 302 -8.97 -8.96 28.31
C LYS A 302 -9.34 -9.96 27.23
N THR A 303 -9.49 -9.50 26.00
CA THR A 303 -9.70 -10.36 24.83
C THR A 303 -8.38 -10.53 24.10
N VAL A 304 -7.80 -11.73 24.17
CA VAL A 304 -6.45 -12.02 23.65
C VAL A 304 -6.51 -13.15 22.63
N ILE A 305 -6.05 -12.91 21.41
CA ILE A 305 -5.82 -13.95 20.39
C ILE A 305 -4.33 -14.31 20.40
N SER A 306 -4.01 -15.57 20.67
CA SER A 306 -2.64 -16.03 20.93
C SER A 306 -2.22 -17.15 19.99
N GLY A 307 -1.08 -16.99 19.34
CA GLY A 307 -0.40 -18.02 18.55
C GLY A 307 1.08 -18.07 18.89
N SER A 308 1.80 -19.05 18.31
CA SER A 308 3.24 -19.24 18.57
C SER A 308 3.99 -19.76 17.34
N LEU A 309 3.46 -19.53 16.14
CA LEU A 309 4.10 -19.97 14.91
C LEU A 309 5.36 -19.13 14.62
N SER A 310 6.40 -19.77 14.09
CA SER A 310 7.64 -19.10 13.69
C SER A 310 8.30 -19.77 12.49
N VAL A 311 9.18 -19.06 11.80
CA VAL A 311 9.92 -19.60 10.64
C VAL A 311 10.87 -20.75 10.98
N LYS A 312 11.17 -20.99 12.26
CA LYS A 312 11.94 -22.17 12.68
C LYS A 312 11.17 -23.47 12.49
N GLN A 313 9.84 -23.41 12.37
CA GLN A 313 9.03 -24.58 12.09
C GLN A 313 9.09 -24.93 10.60
N PRO A 314 9.23 -26.23 10.23
CA PRO A 314 9.36 -26.64 8.83
C PRO A 314 8.19 -26.17 7.95
N GLY A 315 8.50 -25.65 6.76
CA GLY A 315 7.49 -25.22 5.78
C GLY A 315 6.80 -23.90 6.10
N LEU A 316 7.13 -23.19 7.19
CA LEU A 316 6.55 -21.88 7.49
C LEU A 316 7.44 -20.74 7.00
N SER A 317 6.88 -19.89 6.14
CA SER A 317 7.44 -18.56 5.87
C SER A 317 6.92 -17.54 6.87
N THR A 318 7.57 -16.38 6.97
CA THR A 318 7.09 -15.25 7.81
C THR A 318 5.61 -14.95 7.58
N TYR A 319 5.15 -14.96 6.33
CA TYR A 319 3.75 -14.73 5.95
C TYR A 319 2.78 -15.72 6.62
N ASN A 320 3.19 -16.97 6.80
CA ASN A 320 2.36 -18.02 7.39
C ASN A 320 2.33 -17.96 8.93
N THR A 321 3.30 -17.31 9.56
CA THR A 321 3.43 -17.27 11.04
C THR A 321 2.42 -16.38 11.74
N ALA A 322 1.68 -15.54 11.01
CA ALA A 322 0.70 -14.62 11.57
C ALA A 322 -0.31 -15.35 12.47
N THR A 323 -0.48 -14.88 13.71
CA THR A 323 -1.55 -15.38 14.58
C THR A 323 -2.90 -15.01 14.01
N VAL A 324 -3.08 -13.74 13.62
CA VAL A 324 -4.22 -13.28 12.83
C VAL A 324 -3.72 -12.75 11.49
N GLY A 325 -4.25 -13.29 10.39
CA GLY A 325 -3.95 -12.85 9.03
C GLY A 325 -5.22 -12.42 8.31
N VAL A 326 -5.25 -11.19 7.81
CA VAL A 326 -6.44 -10.58 7.21
C VAL A 326 -6.15 -10.20 5.76
N VAL A 327 -6.99 -10.65 4.84
CA VAL A 327 -6.93 -10.32 3.40
C VAL A 327 -8.22 -9.61 2.93
N GLY A 328 -9.38 -9.94 3.50
CA GLY A 328 -10.65 -9.32 3.12
C GLY A 328 -10.72 -7.82 3.43
N ASP A 329 -11.09 -7.01 2.43
CA ASP A 329 -11.13 -5.54 2.51
C ASP A 329 -12.13 -5.00 3.54
N GLY A 330 -11.85 -3.81 4.07
CA GLY A 330 -12.71 -3.09 5.02
C GLY A 330 -12.70 -3.68 6.42
N PHE A 331 -11.65 -4.45 6.76
CA PHE A 331 -11.53 -5.08 8.07
C PHE A 331 -11.43 -4.02 9.17
N MET A 332 -12.11 -4.25 10.30
CA MET A 332 -11.98 -3.40 11.47
C MET A 332 -11.69 -4.23 12.72
N ALA A 333 -10.87 -3.69 13.61
CA ALA A 333 -10.63 -4.27 14.92
C ALA A 333 -10.60 -3.20 16.00
N ARG A 334 -11.22 -3.50 17.15
CA ARG A 334 -11.16 -2.66 18.34
C ARG A 334 -11.14 -3.47 19.62
N ASP A 335 -10.44 -2.96 20.63
CA ASP A 335 -10.45 -3.46 22.02
C ASP A 335 -9.96 -4.91 22.15
N ILE A 336 -8.89 -5.27 21.43
CA ILE A 336 -8.34 -6.63 21.39
C ILE A 336 -6.81 -6.62 21.49
N THR A 337 -6.24 -7.69 22.05
CA THR A 337 -4.81 -8.00 21.97
C THR A 337 -4.58 -9.17 21.02
N VAL A 338 -3.64 -9.04 20.09
CA VAL A 338 -3.13 -10.14 19.26
C VAL A 338 -1.66 -10.37 19.59
N GLN A 339 -1.29 -11.60 19.91
CA GLN A 339 0.08 -11.92 20.33
C GLN A 339 0.66 -13.14 19.60
N ASN A 340 1.97 -13.09 19.38
CA ASN A 340 2.77 -14.26 19.03
C ASN A 340 3.81 -14.55 20.12
N THR A 341 3.68 -15.72 20.76
CA THR A 341 4.47 -16.12 21.94
C THR A 341 5.68 -17.00 21.60
N ALA A 342 6.08 -17.11 20.32
CA ALA A 342 7.23 -17.93 19.91
C ALA A 342 8.55 -17.53 20.61
N GLY A 343 8.69 -16.26 21.02
CA GLY A 343 9.83 -15.74 21.79
C GLY A 343 10.97 -15.20 20.93
N GLY A 344 11.92 -14.51 21.56
CA GLY A 344 12.99 -13.76 20.86
C GLY A 344 14.03 -14.63 20.13
N GLU A 345 14.14 -15.91 20.48
CA GLU A 345 15.00 -16.89 19.81
C GLU A 345 14.31 -17.56 18.61
N ALA A 346 13.01 -17.32 18.36
CA ALA A 346 12.27 -17.97 17.28
C ALA A 346 12.48 -17.34 15.89
N HIS A 347 13.24 -16.24 15.82
CA HIS A 347 13.32 -15.36 14.65
C HIS A 347 11.94 -14.79 14.29
N GLN A 348 11.61 -14.68 12.99
CA GLN A 348 10.37 -14.08 12.50
C GLN A 348 9.13 -14.85 13.01
N ALA A 349 8.25 -14.13 13.69
CA ALA A 349 7.02 -14.67 14.28
C ALA A 349 5.95 -13.56 14.39
N VAL A 350 5.03 -13.55 13.42
CA VAL A 350 4.06 -12.46 13.25
C VAL A 350 2.87 -12.61 14.21
N ALA A 351 2.50 -11.54 14.89
CA ALA A 351 1.26 -11.47 15.67
C ALA A 351 0.08 -11.16 14.73
N PHE A 352 0.16 -10.04 14.01
CA PHE A 352 -0.89 -9.59 13.11
C PHE A 352 -0.35 -9.28 11.73
N ARG A 353 -1.02 -9.77 10.68
CA ARG A 353 -0.78 -9.43 9.29
C ARG A 353 -2.04 -8.84 8.67
N SER A 354 -1.91 -7.70 8.00
CA SER A 354 -3.01 -7.12 7.21
C SER A 354 -2.62 -6.87 5.75
N ASP A 355 -3.48 -7.39 4.87
CA ASP A 355 -3.56 -7.24 3.43
C ASP A 355 -4.91 -6.64 3.01
N SER A 356 -5.61 -6.02 3.96
CA SER A 356 -6.97 -5.50 3.78
C SER A 356 -6.93 -4.02 3.48
N ASP A 357 -7.48 -3.61 2.34
CA ASP A 357 -7.62 -2.18 2.03
C ASP A 357 -8.67 -1.55 2.94
N LEU A 358 -8.46 -0.28 3.29
CA LEU A 358 -9.36 0.51 4.12
C LEU A 358 -9.54 -0.10 5.53
N SER A 359 -8.47 -0.67 6.09
CA SER A 359 -8.49 -1.26 7.42
C SER A 359 -8.49 -0.21 8.53
N ILE A 360 -9.37 -0.35 9.52
CA ILE A 360 -9.40 0.50 10.73
C ILE A 360 -9.08 -0.35 11.97
N ILE A 361 -7.95 -0.08 12.59
CA ILE A 361 -7.49 -0.75 13.80
C ILE A 361 -7.40 0.32 14.89
N GLU A 362 -8.27 0.24 15.91
CA GLU A 362 -8.30 1.25 16.97
C GLU A 362 -8.26 0.62 18.35
N ASN A 363 -7.44 1.15 19.25
CA ASN A 363 -7.32 0.63 20.61
C ASN A 363 -7.07 -0.90 20.64
N CYS A 364 -6.11 -1.34 19.82
CA CYS A 364 -5.62 -2.72 19.80
C CYS A 364 -4.19 -2.80 20.31
N GLU A 365 -3.82 -3.99 20.79
CA GLU A 365 -2.45 -4.30 21.19
C GLU A 365 -1.87 -5.44 20.35
N PHE A 366 -0.63 -5.26 19.90
CA PHE A 366 0.13 -6.26 19.13
C PHE A 366 1.41 -6.60 19.88
N LEU A 367 1.52 -7.85 20.34
CA LEU A 367 2.65 -8.32 21.14
C LEU A 367 3.45 -9.38 20.40
N GLY A 368 4.74 -9.14 20.25
CA GLY A 368 5.65 -10.13 19.68
C GLY A 368 7.11 -9.78 19.93
N ASN A 369 7.97 -10.36 19.09
CA ASN A 369 9.40 -10.09 19.06
C ASN A 369 9.77 -9.57 17.66
N GLN A 370 10.49 -10.37 16.89
CA GLN A 370 10.86 -10.04 15.52
C GLN A 370 9.63 -10.19 14.61
N ASP A 371 9.41 -9.20 13.74
CA ASP A 371 8.33 -9.17 12.75
C ASP A 371 6.90 -9.17 13.37
N THR A 372 6.68 -8.47 14.49
CA THR A 372 5.40 -8.50 15.24
C THR A 372 4.18 -8.09 14.40
N LEU A 373 4.24 -6.94 13.73
CA LEU A 373 3.17 -6.37 12.92
C LEU A 373 3.58 -6.33 11.45
N TYR A 374 2.93 -7.16 10.64
CA TYR A 374 3.11 -7.20 9.20
C TYR A 374 2.03 -6.37 8.50
N ALA A 375 2.27 -5.07 8.38
CA ALA A 375 1.44 -4.15 7.58
C ALA A 375 1.78 -4.36 6.09
N HIS A 376 1.24 -5.44 5.53
CA HIS A 376 1.72 -6.06 4.29
C HIS A 376 1.49 -5.17 3.06
N SER A 377 0.23 -4.81 2.79
CA SER A 377 -0.18 -4.10 1.57
C SER A 377 -1.35 -3.14 1.84
N LEU A 378 -1.67 -2.29 0.85
CA LEU A 378 -2.88 -1.44 0.81
C LEU A 378 -2.97 -0.39 1.93
N ARG A 379 -4.12 0.29 2.08
CA ARG A 379 -4.30 1.42 3.01
C ARG A 379 -4.77 0.95 4.37
N GLN A 380 -4.07 1.37 5.42
CA GLN A 380 -4.33 0.92 6.79
C GLN A 380 -4.22 2.08 7.79
N PHE A 381 -5.12 2.13 8.75
CA PHE A 381 -5.12 3.14 9.81
C PHE A 381 -5.09 2.49 11.19
N TYR A 382 -4.04 2.77 11.95
CA TYR A 382 -3.81 2.29 13.32
C TYR A 382 -3.90 3.47 14.28
N LYS A 383 -4.93 3.52 15.13
CA LYS A 383 -5.18 4.62 16.05
C LYS A 383 -5.16 4.15 17.50
N SER A 384 -4.47 4.89 18.38
CA SER A 384 -4.41 4.57 19.81
C SER A 384 -3.98 3.13 20.10
N CYS A 385 -3.12 2.56 19.25
CA CYS A 385 -2.67 1.18 19.38
C CYS A 385 -1.41 1.09 20.24
N ARG A 386 -1.18 -0.10 20.82
CA ARG A 386 0.08 -0.46 21.48
C ARG A 386 0.78 -1.55 20.69
N ILE A 387 1.99 -1.29 20.20
CA ILE A 387 2.75 -2.24 19.38
C ILE A 387 4.09 -2.52 20.07
N GLN A 388 4.36 -3.79 20.36
CA GLN A 388 5.57 -4.21 21.07
C GLN A 388 6.38 -5.23 20.28
N GLY A 389 7.68 -4.99 20.10
CA GLY A 389 8.60 -5.93 19.46
C GLY A 389 10.06 -5.49 19.53
N ASN A 390 10.93 -6.08 18.70
CA ASN A 390 12.36 -5.77 18.71
C ASN A 390 12.97 -5.51 17.32
N VAL A 391 13.13 -6.54 16.49
CA VAL A 391 13.75 -6.44 15.17
C VAL A 391 12.65 -6.35 14.13
N ASP A 392 12.65 -5.29 13.33
CA ASP A 392 11.76 -5.08 12.18
C ASP A 392 10.29 -5.29 12.56
N PHE A 393 9.91 -4.93 13.78
CA PHE A 393 8.65 -5.39 14.34
C PHE A 393 7.43 -4.66 13.78
N ILE A 394 7.63 -3.60 12.99
CA ILE A 394 6.63 -3.03 12.09
C ILE A 394 7.23 -3.05 10.67
N PHE A 395 6.76 -3.96 9.82
CA PHE A 395 7.33 -4.19 8.50
C PHE A 395 6.25 -4.46 7.44
N GLY A 396 6.66 -4.38 6.17
CA GLY A 396 5.76 -4.54 5.02
C GLY A 396 5.76 -3.34 4.09
N ASN A 397 4.78 -3.28 3.19
CA ASN A 397 4.71 -2.30 2.10
C ASN A 397 3.29 -1.73 1.95
N SER A 398 2.55 -1.60 3.04
CA SER A 398 1.27 -0.88 3.07
C SER A 398 1.47 0.64 3.01
N ALA A 399 0.43 1.37 2.64
CA ALA A 399 0.27 2.77 3.04
C ALA A 399 -0.37 2.79 4.43
N ALA A 400 0.44 2.81 5.49
CA ALA A 400 -0.06 2.75 6.87
C ALA A 400 0.23 4.03 7.65
N ILE A 401 -0.80 4.51 8.35
CA ILE A 401 -0.68 5.59 9.32
C ILE A 401 -0.89 5.02 10.72
N PHE A 402 0.06 5.32 11.60
CA PHE A 402 0.01 5.08 13.03
C PHE A 402 -0.20 6.42 13.71
N GLN A 403 -1.35 6.62 14.35
CA GLN A 403 -1.71 7.86 15.02
C GLN A 403 -1.94 7.60 16.51
N ASP A 404 -1.46 8.49 17.36
CA ASP A 404 -1.66 8.47 18.82
C ASP A 404 -1.27 7.13 19.47
N SER A 405 -0.32 6.42 18.87
CA SER A 405 0.02 5.04 19.23
C SER A 405 1.30 4.97 20.07
N VAL A 406 1.40 3.91 20.89
CA VAL A 406 2.56 3.64 21.74
C VAL A 406 3.35 2.46 21.16
N ILE A 407 4.60 2.73 20.79
CA ILE A 407 5.51 1.80 20.13
C ILE A 407 6.62 1.44 21.10
N LEU A 408 6.67 0.18 21.53
CA LEU A 408 7.52 -0.29 22.63
C LEU A 408 8.54 -1.33 22.16
N ILE A 409 9.81 -1.01 22.36
CA ILE A 409 10.91 -1.94 22.14
C ILE A 409 11.04 -2.87 23.35
N CYS A 410 10.96 -4.17 23.13
CA CYS A 410 11.20 -5.21 24.13
C CYS A 410 12.60 -5.83 23.95
N SER A 411 13.08 -6.55 24.97
CA SER A 411 14.34 -7.28 24.89
C SER A 411 14.21 -8.49 23.95
N ARG A 412 15.20 -8.67 23.07
CA ARG A 412 15.28 -9.79 22.14
C ARG A 412 15.88 -11.05 22.76
N GLN A 413 16.90 -10.89 23.59
CA GLN A 413 17.73 -11.97 24.09
C GLN A 413 17.24 -12.46 25.46
N ILE A 414 17.43 -13.75 25.71
CA ILE A 414 17.34 -14.32 27.07
C ILE A 414 18.43 -13.70 27.99
N SER A 415 19.52 -13.18 27.41
CA SER A 415 20.63 -12.53 28.14
C SER A 415 20.98 -11.14 27.56
N PRO A 416 20.11 -10.13 27.74
CA PRO A 416 20.21 -8.81 27.09
C PRO A 416 21.42 -7.99 27.55
N GLY A 417 22.14 -8.41 28.61
CA GLY A 417 23.32 -7.72 29.13
C GLY A 417 24.54 -7.65 28.20
N LYS A 418 24.49 -8.32 27.03
CA LYS A 418 25.46 -8.19 25.93
C LYS A 418 25.13 -7.06 24.94
N GLY A 419 23.92 -6.51 25.01
CA GLY A 419 23.44 -5.51 24.09
C GLY A 419 22.67 -6.07 22.90
N GLU A 420 21.90 -5.18 22.27
CA GLU A 420 20.97 -5.51 21.19
C GLU A 420 20.92 -4.35 20.19
N ASN A 421 20.76 -4.71 18.91
CA ASN A 421 20.47 -3.76 17.86
C ASN A 421 19.06 -4.04 17.35
N ASN A 422 18.17 -3.07 17.55
CA ASN A 422 16.75 -3.18 17.21
C ASN A 422 16.38 -2.10 16.19
N ALA A 423 15.49 -2.42 15.26
CA ALA A 423 14.95 -1.47 14.31
C ALA A 423 13.43 -1.50 14.45
N VAL A 424 12.82 -0.33 14.68
CA VAL A 424 11.36 -0.22 14.81
C VAL A 424 10.68 -0.60 13.51
N THR A 425 11.17 -0.06 12.38
CA THR A 425 10.56 -0.30 11.08
C THR A 425 11.46 -0.97 10.06
N ALA A 426 10.83 -1.72 9.15
CA ALA A 426 11.44 -2.23 7.93
C ALA A 426 10.48 -2.10 6.73
N HIS A 427 10.33 -0.88 6.19
CA HIS A 427 9.42 -0.63 5.07
C HIS A 427 9.95 -1.18 3.74
N GLY A 428 9.07 -1.81 2.97
CA GLY A 428 9.38 -2.69 1.84
C GLY A 428 8.97 -2.18 0.47
N ARG A 429 8.93 -0.86 0.23
CA ARG A 429 8.63 -0.31 -1.11
C ARG A 429 9.69 -0.68 -2.14
N THR A 430 9.27 -1.37 -3.20
CA THR A 430 10.16 -1.88 -4.27
C THR A 430 10.15 -1.03 -5.53
N ASP A 431 9.14 -0.17 -5.70
CA ASP A 431 8.97 0.65 -6.90
C ASP A 431 8.60 2.10 -6.52
N PRO A 432 9.19 3.12 -7.16
CA PRO A 432 8.91 4.52 -6.86
C PRO A 432 7.46 4.92 -7.17
N ALA A 433 6.77 4.20 -8.06
CA ALA A 433 5.37 4.44 -8.40
C ALA A 433 4.40 4.00 -7.29
N GLN A 434 4.85 3.14 -6.36
CA GLN A 434 4.02 2.69 -5.26
C GLN A 434 3.72 3.84 -4.29
N SER A 435 2.44 4.03 -3.99
CA SER A 435 1.95 5.06 -3.05
C SER A 435 2.01 4.61 -1.59
N THR A 436 3.01 3.81 -1.21
CA THR A 436 3.10 3.09 0.08
C THR A 436 4.16 3.69 1.00
N GLY A 437 4.05 3.46 2.31
CA GLY A 437 4.94 4.05 3.31
C GLY A 437 4.36 3.90 4.71
N PHE A 438 5.23 4.04 5.71
CA PHE A 438 4.80 4.14 7.11
C PHE A 438 4.89 5.58 7.60
N VAL A 439 3.79 6.06 8.18
CA VAL A 439 3.70 7.39 8.76
C VAL A 439 3.33 7.25 10.23
N PHE A 440 4.16 7.76 11.12
CA PHE A 440 3.88 7.83 12.56
C PHE A 440 3.56 9.27 12.93
N GLN A 441 2.41 9.49 13.55
CA GLN A 441 1.91 10.80 13.95
C GLN A 441 1.55 10.81 15.42
N ASN A 442 2.14 11.73 16.18
CA ASN A 442 1.87 11.87 17.61
C ASN A 442 2.05 10.54 18.40
N CYS A 443 2.98 9.71 17.95
CA CYS A 443 3.29 8.43 18.58
C CYS A 443 4.34 8.58 19.68
N VAL A 444 4.36 7.64 20.62
CA VAL A 444 5.44 7.49 21.60
C VAL A 444 6.31 6.31 21.19
N ILE A 445 7.61 6.54 20.99
CA ILE A 445 8.59 5.49 20.69
C ILE A 445 9.49 5.34 21.92
N ASN A 446 9.39 4.22 22.63
CA ASN A 446 10.16 3.97 23.85
C ASN A 446 10.44 2.48 24.07
N GLY A 447 11.08 2.12 25.18
CA GLY A 447 11.26 0.73 25.60
C GLY A 447 10.19 0.28 26.57
N THR A 448 9.95 -1.02 26.68
CA THR A 448 9.23 -1.58 27.83
C THR A 448 9.99 -1.29 29.13
N ASP A 449 9.31 -1.33 30.28
CA ASP A 449 9.95 -1.10 31.58
C ASP A 449 11.11 -2.08 31.82
N GLU A 450 10.94 -3.33 31.41
CA GLU A 450 12.00 -4.35 31.45
C GLU A 450 13.20 -3.95 30.58
N TYR A 451 12.96 -3.54 29.33
CA TYR A 451 14.02 -3.10 28.43
C TYR A 451 14.76 -1.87 28.97
N LEU A 452 14.03 -0.90 29.53
CA LEU A 452 14.63 0.29 30.14
C LEU A 452 15.52 -0.08 31.34
N GLY A 453 15.11 -1.05 32.15
CA GLY A 453 15.93 -1.60 33.23
C GLY A 453 17.27 -2.16 32.75
N TRP A 454 17.32 -2.77 31.57
CA TRP A 454 18.56 -3.22 30.94
C TRP A 454 19.36 -2.08 30.30
N TYR A 455 18.68 -1.19 29.58
CA TYR A 455 19.27 -0.01 28.96
C TYR A 455 20.04 0.83 29.98
N TYR A 456 19.44 1.17 31.13
CA TYR A 456 20.10 2.01 32.13
C TYR A 456 21.32 1.35 32.79
N LYS A 457 21.39 0.02 32.83
CA LYS A 457 22.58 -0.70 33.32
C LYS A 457 23.76 -0.56 32.37
N LYS A 458 23.54 -0.59 31.04
CA LYS A 458 24.59 -0.55 30.01
C LYS A 458 24.13 0.16 28.72
N PRO A 459 23.90 1.48 28.72
CA PRO A 459 23.28 2.17 27.59
C PRO A 459 24.09 2.08 26.28
N LYS A 460 25.42 1.93 26.38
CA LYS A 460 26.31 1.87 25.21
C LYS A 460 26.14 0.64 24.33
N VAL A 461 25.58 -0.45 24.85
CA VAL A 461 25.42 -1.72 24.10
C VAL A 461 24.01 -1.93 23.56
N HIS A 462 23.04 -1.14 24.02
CA HIS A 462 21.65 -1.18 23.58
C HIS A 462 21.41 -0.09 22.55
N LYS A 463 21.32 -0.45 21.27
CA LYS A 463 21.12 0.49 20.16
C LYS A 463 19.77 0.25 19.51
N ASN A 464 18.97 1.29 19.43
CA ASN A 464 17.66 1.23 18.78
C ASN A 464 17.59 2.27 17.68
N TYR A 465 17.01 1.87 16.56
CA TYR A 465 16.89 2.68 15.36
C TYR A 465 15.41 2.80 14.98
N LEU A 466 15.03 3.96 14.43
CA LEU A 466 13.71 4.22 13.88
C LEU A 466 13.36 3.26 12.75
N GLY A 467 14.35 2.80 11.97
CA GLY A 467 14.13 1.79 10.94
C GLY A 467 15.35 1.47 10.09
N ARG A 468 15.16 0.54 9.14
CA ARG A 468 16.14 0.14 8.12
C ARG A 468 15.49 -0.25 6.78
N PRO A 469 16.14 0.03 5.63
CA PRO A 469 15.48 -0.07 4.33
C PRO A 469 15.43 -1.50 3.80
N TRP A 470 14.35 -2.23 4.11
CA TRP A 470 14.17 -3.60 3.61
C TRP A 470 14.19 -3.68 2.08
N LYS A 471 13.71 -2.63 1.39
CA LYS A 471 13.69 -2.53 -0.09
C LYS A 471 14.17 -1.16 -0.57
N GLU A 472 14.48 -1.09 -1.86
CA GLU A 472 15.20 0.02 -2.51
C GLU A 472 14.55 1.39 -2.30
N TYR A 473 13.21 1.48 -2.31
CA TYR A 473 12.49 2.75 -2.19
C TYR A 473 11.84 2.91 -0.81
N SER A 474 12.37 2.25 0.22
CA SER A 474 11.83 2.28 1.59
C SER A 474 11.43 3.69 2.03
N ARG A 475 10.26 3.83 2.67
CA ARG A 475 9.66 5.11 3.02
C ARG A 475 9.06 5.04 4.42
N THR A 476 9.58 5.84 5.33
CA THR A 476 9.10 5.89 6.71
C THR A 476 9.28 7.29 7.26
N VAL A 477 8.26 7.82 7.93
CA VAL A 477 8.32 9.14 8.54
C VAL A 477 7.79 9.17 9.97
N PHE A 478 8.43 9.99 10.81
CA PHE A 478 8.01 10.24 12.20
C PHE A 478 7.72 11.73 12.38
N ILE A 479 6.47 12.05 12.68
CA ILE A 479 5.96 13.42 12.73
C ILE A 479 5.36 13.68 14.11
N LYS A 480 5.86 14.70 14.81
CA LYS A 480 5.42 15.11 16.16
C LYS A 480 5.42 13.96 17.17
N CYS A 481 6.33 13.00 17.00
CA CYS A 481 6.44 11.85 17.89
C CYS A 481 7.33 12.17 19.09
N TYR A 482 7.07 11.54 20.23
CA TYR A 482 8.01 11.52 21.36
C TYR A 482 8.99 10.37 21.17
N LEU A 483 10.28 10.69 21.13
CA LEU A 483 11.37 9.75 20.95
C LEU A 483 12.15 9.58 22.26
N GLY A 484 12.05 8.40 22.85
CA GLY A 484 12.71 8.06 24.10
C GLY A 484 14.25 8.04 24.01
N ILE A 485 14.91 8.05 25.18
CA ILE A 485 16.38 8.17 25.29
C ILE A 485 17.13 6.97 24.69
N ILE A 486 16.41 5.88 24.46
CA ILE A 486 16.94 4.62 23.95
C ILE A 486 17.34 4.66 22.47
N LEU A 487 16.94 5.70 21.73
CA LEU A 487 17.31 5.83 20.32
C LEU A 487 18.79 6.17 20.15
N ALA A 488 19.44 5.46 19.22
CA ALA A 488 20.78 5.77 18.80
C ALA A 488 20.81 7.12 18.08
N GLN A 489 21.89 7.89 18.28
CA GLN A 489 22.03 9.24 17.70
C GLN A 489 21.90 9.24 16.16
N GLN A 490 22.39 8.17 15.52
CA GLN A 490 22.28 7.93 14.08
C GLN A 490 20.82 7.91 13.58
N GLY A 491 19.86 7.59 14.44
CA GLY A 491 18.43 7.47 14.14
C GLY A 491 18.07 6.26 13.30
N TRP A 492 18.78 6.03 12.20
CA TRP A 492 18.46 5.03 11.19
C TRP A 492 19.64 4.08 10.96
N MET A 493 19.34 2.84 10.54
CA MET A 493 20.35 1.82 10.28
C MET A 493 20.36 1.41 8.81
N PRO A 494 21.54 1.26 8.16
CA PRO A 494 21.62 0.65 6.83
C PRO A 494 21.08 -0.78 6.83
N TRP A 495 20.53 -1.23 5.70
CA TRP A 495 20.20 -2.64 5.52
C TRP A 495 21.46 -3.48 5.30
N SER A 496 22.26 -3.13 4.29
CA SER A 496 23.57 -3.70 3.99
C SER A 496 24.34 -2.75 3.08
N GLY A 497 25.56 -2.37 3.46
CA GLY A 497 26.38 -1.44 2.69
C GLY A 497 25.65 -0.13 2.37
N ASP A 498 25.69 0.30 1.12
CA ASP A 498 25.03 1.50 0.58
C ASP A 498 23.68 1.22 -0.11
N PHE A 499 23.16 0.00 0.00
CA PHE A 499 21.87 -0.38 -0.57
C PHE A 499 20.76 0.59 -0.12
N ALA A 500 19.95 1.05 -1.09
CA ALA A 500 18.80 1.95 -0.92
C ALA A 500 19.11 3.36 -0.40
N LEU A 501 20.34 3.69 0.04
CA LEU A 501 20.61 4.95 0.75
C LEU A 501 20.37 6.20 -0.12
N LYS A 502 20.44 6.06 -1.45
CA LYS A 502 20.18 7.14 -2.42
C LYS A 502 18.71 7.29 -2.81
N THR A 503 17.88 6.26 -2.59
CA THR A 503 16.52 6.14 -3.13
C THR A 503 15.44 6.07 -2.05
N LEU A 504 15.78 5.63 -0.83
CA LEU A 504 14.87 5.64 0.31
C LEU A 504 14.50 7.06 0.73
N TYR A 505 13.36 7.21 1.41
CA TYR A 505 12.97 8.44 2.09
C TYR A 505 12.64 8.18 3.56
N TYR A 506 13.58 8.53 4.44
CA TYR A 506 13.39 8.52 5.90
C TYR A 506 13.36 9.95 6.42
N GLY A 507 12.21 10.34 6.97
CA GLY A 507 11.90 11.72 7.34
C GLY A 507 11.50 11.88 8.81
N GLU A 508 11.93 12.98 9.42
CA GLU A 508 11.48 13.40 10.75
C GLU A 508 10.92 14.83 10.69
N PHE A 509 9.89 15.14 11.49
CA PHE A 509 9.34 16.49 11.62
C PHE A 509 8.85 16.76 13.04
N GLU A 510 9.40 17.80 13.69
CA GLU A 510 8.98 18.27 15.02
C GLU A 510 8.85 17.17 16.09
N ASN A 511 9.71 16.14 16.03
CA ASN A 511 9.79 15.13 17.07
C ASN A 511 10.35 15.74 18.37
N SER A 512 9.94 15.20 19.51
CA SER A 512 10.33 15.67 20.84
C SER A 512 10.94 14.55 21.68
N GLY A 513 11.48 14.89 22.85
CA GLY A 513 12.10 13.93 23.76
C GLY A 513 13.60 13.74 23.56
N PRO A 514 14.27 13.01 24.47
CA PRO A 514 15.72 12.91 24.49
C PRO A 514 16.34 12.18 23.28
N GLY A 515 15.57 11.35 22.57
CA GLY A 515 16.01 10.68 21.33
C GLY A 515 15.82 11.51 20.05
N ALA A 516 15.20 12.68 20.14
CA ALA A 516 14.82 13.48 18.96
C ALA A 516 15.90 14.43 18.44
N ASN A 517 17.08 14.48 19.07
CA ASN A 517 18.17 15.31 18.56
C ASN A 517 18.66 14.81 17.19
N VAL A 518 18.47 15.62 16.15
CA VAL A 518 18.79 15.28 14.76
C VAL A 518 20.24 15.54 14.37
N THR A 519 21.03 16.26 15.18
CA THR A 519 22.39 16.72 14.81
C THR A 519 23.38 15.59 14.51
N GLY A 520 23.17 14.39 15.03
CA GLY A 520 24.02 13.22 14.72
C GLY A 520 23.31 12.11 13.94
N ARG A 521 22.21 12.44 13.25
CA ARG A 521 21.58 11.51 12.31
C ARG A 521 22.54 11.19 11.17
N VAL A 522 22.32 10.04 10.55
CA VAL A 522 22.99 9.69 9.30
C VAL A 522 22.70 10.71 8.19
N ASP A 523 23.70 10.98 7.34
CA ASP A 523 23.63 12.01 6.29
C ASP A 523 22.53 11.76 5.24
N TRP A 524 22.09 10.51 5.11
CA TRP A 524 21.01 10.11 4.21
C TRP A 524 19.61 10.18 4.85
N SER A 525 19.48 10.61 6.11
CA SER A 525 18.19 10.95 6.71
C SER A 525 17.70 12.33 6.23
N ASN A 526 16.42 12.65 6.46
CA ASN A 526 15.81 13.88 5.98
C ASN A 526 15.01 14.56 7.09
N GLN A 527 14.98 15.89 7.07
CA GLN A 527 13.93 16.65 7.75
C GLN A 527 12.84 16.95 6.73
N ILE A 528 11.58 16.70 7.09
CA ILE A 528 10.45 16.97 6.21
C ILE A 528 10.24 18.49 6.16
N PRO A 529 10.21 19.14 4.99
CA PRO A 529 9.89 20.56 4.91
C PRO A 529 8.46 20.83 5.39
N VAL A 530 8.26 21.95 6.10
CA VAL A 530 6.96 22.29 6.73
C VAL A 530 5.83 22.40 5.70
N GLU A 531 6.13 22.90 4.51
CA GLU A 531 5.22 23.04 3.38
C GLU A 531 4.75 21.68 2.80
N HIS A 532 5.46 20.61 3.10
CA HIS A 532 5.20 19.26 2.56
C HIS A 532 4.69 18.27 3.60
N VAL A 533 4.67 18.62 4.88
CA VAL A 533 4.24 17.71 5.96
C VAL A 533 2.80 17.19 5.76
N MET A 534 1.94 17.99 5.12
CA MET A 534 0.55 17.61 4.84
C MET A 534 0.40 16.49 3.81
N ALA A 535 1.44 16.19 3.01
CA ALA A 535 1.45 15.02 2.13
C ALA A 535 1.34 13.70 2.93
N TYR A 536 1.71 13.74 4.22
CA TYR A 536 1.61 12.60 5.14
C TYR A 536 0.37 12.64 6.04
N SER A 537 -0.58 13.57 5.83
CA SER A 537 -1.84 13.59 6.55
C SER A 537 -2.72 12.37 6.22
N VAL A 538 -3.68 12.04 7.09
CA VAL A 538 -4.64 10.95 6.85
C VAL A 538 -5.41 11.14 5.55
N GLN A 539 -5.82 12.37 5.27
CA GLN A 539 -6.41 12.79 3.99
C GLN A 539 -5.51 12.45 2.80
N ASN A 540 -4.31 13.01 2.75
CA ASN A 540 -3.53 13.01 1.52
C ASN A 540 -2.82 11.66 1.30
N PHE A 541 -2.39 11.00 2.37
CA PHE A 541 -1.59 9.79 2.28
C PHE A 541 -2.43 8.53 2.05
N ILE A 542 -3.58 8.41 2.72
CA ILE A 542 -4.47 7.23 2.62
C ILE A 542 -5.92 7.55 2.24
N GLN A 543 -6.24 8.80 1.87
CA GLN A 543 -7.60 9.21 1.51
C GLN A 543 -8.59 8.93 2.64
N GLY A 544 -8.15 9.05 3.90
CA GLY A 544 -8.88 8.55 5.07
C GLY A 544 -10.23 9.24 5.32
N ASP A 545 -10.42 10.46 4.83
CA ASP A 545 -11.70 11.15 4.84
C ASP A 545 -12.78 10.49 3.97
N GLU A 546 -12.38 9.75 2.93
CA GLU A 546 -13.33 9.08 2.04
C GLU A 546 -13.93 7.81 2.67
N TRP A 547 -13.27 7.22 3.68
CA TRP A 547 -13.63 5.88 4.17
C TRP A 547 -13.54 5.66 5.68
N ILE A 548 -12.85 6.52 6.43
CA ILE A 548 -12.82 6.43 7.90
C ILE A 548 -13.97 7.28 8.46
N PRO A 549 -14.92 6.67 9.20
CA PRO A 549 -16.00 7.41 9.83
C PRO A 549 -15.49 8.51 10.78
N VAL A 550 -16.05 9.71 10.67
CA VAL A 550 -15.88 10.77 11.65
C VAL A 550 -17.07 10.71 12.61
N SER A 551 -16.82 10.51 13.90
CA SER A 551 -17.87 10.60 14.93
C SER A 551 -18.46 12.02 14.90
N THR A 552 -19.76 12.12 14.61
CA THR A 552 -20.53 13.37 14.69
C THR A 552 -20.85 13.75 16.11
#